data_AF-A0AAW1FN07-F1
#
_entry.id   AF-A0AAW1FN07-F1
#
_cell.length_a   1.000
_cell.length_b   1.000
_cell.length_c   1.000
_cell.angle_alpha   90.00
_cell.angle_beta   90.00
_cell.angle_gamma   90.00
#
_symmetry.space_group_name_H-M   'P 1'
#
loop_
_entity.id
_entity.type
_entity.pdbx_description
1 polymer ?
#
loop_
_entity_poly.entity_id
_entity_poly.type
_entity_poly.pdbx_seq_one_letter_code
_entity_poly.pdbx_strand_id
1 'polypeptide(L)'
;MEKDRLERLTDDDFQKAEEFVNIMKLLYTSTLCVSSERSRTCGQIFPILTKLEVHFKLAEEDTPFTSAVKEKVWGDLKKQYLYEDIQNFLQETTLMDPRFKGRLVCDFIQILFSHR
;
A
#
# COMPACT_ATOMS: atom_id res chain seq x y z
N MET A 1 29.62 16.54 14.67
CA MET A 1 28.77 17.16 13.64
C MET A 1 27.39 16.48 13.54
N GLU A 2 27.26 15.15 13.69
CA GLU A 2 25.95 14.49 13.79
C GLU A 2 25.23 14.73 15.12
N LYS A 3 25.97 14.73 16.24
CA LYS A 3 25.39 14.95 17.58
C LYS A 3 24.60 16.27 17.68
N ASP A 4 25.17 17.35 17.14
CA ASP A 4 24.56 18.69 17.09
C ASP A 4 23.32 18.77 16.17
N ARG A 5 23.13 17.78 15.28
CA ARG A 5 21.95 17.67 14.41
C ARG A 5 20.83 16.87 15.08
N LEU A 6 21.17 15.81 15.83
CA LEU A 6 20.18 15.06 16.62
C LEU A 6 19.59 15.92 17.74
N GLU A 7 20.38 16.80 18.35
CA GLU A 7 19.93 17.71 19.40
C GLU A 7 18.91 18.77 18.90
N ARG A 8 18.72 18.90 17.58
CA ARG A 8 17.73 19.81 16.96
C ARG A 8 16.41 19.14 16.59
N LEU A 9 16.31 17.81 16.71
CA LEU A 9 15.07 17.10 16.49
C LEU A 9 14.11 17.38 17.64
N THR A 10 12.89 17.68 17.28
CA THR A 10 11.80 17.98 18.21
C THR A 10 10.87 16.79 18.35
N ASP A 11 10.02 16.79 19.38
CA ASP A 11 8.99 15.75 19.56
C ASP A 11 8.06 15.65 18.33
N ASP A 12 7.80 16.76 17.65
CA ASP A 12 7.03 16.81 16.39
C ASP A 12 7.74 16.05 15.25
N ASP A 13 9.07 16.13 15.17
CA ASP A 13 9.84 15.36 14.18
C ASP A 13 9.75 13.85 14.44
N PHE A 14 9.80 13.44 15.71
CA PHE A 14 9.64 12.03 16.09
C PHE A 14 8.23 11.53 15.82
N GLN A 15 7.21 12.34 16.14
CA GLN A 15 5.81 12.03 15.86
C GLN A 15 5.57 11.85 14.35
N LYS A 16 6.08 12.77 13.51
CA LYS A 16 6.00 12.66 12.04
C LYS A 16 6.74 11.43 11.52
N ALA A 17 7.88 11.08 12.09
CA ALA A 17 8.60 9.88 11.71
C ALA A 17 7.80 8.61 12.01
N GLU A 18 7.15 8.54 13.18
CA GLU A 18 6.27 7.42 13.55
C GLU A 18 5.05 7.34 12.62
N GLU A 19 4.38 8.46 12.38
CA GLU A 19 3.26 8.56 11.42
C GLU A 19 3.67 8.08 10.03
N PHE A 20 4.84 8.52 9.55
CA PHE A 20 5.36 8.10 8.25
C PHE A 20 5.60 6.58 8.19
N VAL A 21 6.24 6.01 9.20
CA VAL A 21 6.49 4.55 9.27
C VAL A 21 5.17 3.79 9.28
N ASN A 22 4.18 4.25 10.05
CA ASN A 22 2.86 3.62 10.12
C ASN A 22 2.13 3.65 8.78
N ILE A 23 2.16 4.78 8.07
CA ILE A 23 1.59 4.91 6.73
C ILE A 23 2.30 3.98 5.73
N MET A 24 3.63 3.96 5.74
CA MET A 24 4.41 3.24 4.74
C MET A 24 4.47 1.73 4.98
N LYS A 25 4.15 1.25 6.19
CA LYS A 25 4.20 -0.16 6.58
C LYS A 25 3.38 -1.05 5.64
N LEU A 26 2.17 -0.64 5.25
CA LEU A 26 1.34 -1.43 4.34
C LEU A 26 1.98 -1.53 2.95
N LEU A 27 2.48 -0.42 2.41
CA LEU A 27 3.16 -0.41 1.11
C LEU A 27 4.45 -1.24 1.12
N TYR A 28 5.21 -1.18 2.21
CA TYR A 28 6.38 -2.05 2.41
C TYR A 28 5.98 -3.53 2.37
N THR A 29 4.95 -3.91 3.12
CA THR A 29 4.52 -5.31 3.19
C THR A 29 3.92 -5.80 1.86
N SER A 30 3.18 -4.94 1.16
CA SER A 30 2.72 -5.18 -0.21
C SER A 30 3.90 -5.39 -1.19
N THR A 31 4.93 -4.54 -1.09
CA THR A 31 6.16 -4.68 -1.89
C THR A 31 6.84 -6.01 -1.60
N LEU A 32 6.93 -6.44 -0.34
CA LEU A 32 7.46 -7.76 0.01
C LEU A 32 6.61 -8.88 -0.55
N CYS A 33 5.28 -8.78 -0.51
CA CYS A 33 4.39 -9.80 -1.07
C CYS A 33 4.67 -10.02 -2.56
N VAL A 34 4.77 -8.93 -3.32
CA VAL A 34 5.08 -8.98 -4.76
C VAL A 34 6.53 -9.41 -5.00
N SER A 35 7.48 -8.98 -4.17
CA SER A 35 8.92 -9.17 -4.42
C SER A 35 9.49 -10.46 -3.85
N SER A 36 8.84 -11.14 -2.89
CA SER A 36 9.39 -12.30 -2.18
C SER A 36 8.75 -13.65 -2.56
N GLU A 37 7.60 -13.66 -3.23
CA GLU A 37 6.93 -14.94 -3.53
C GLU A 37 7.63 -15.75 -4.63
N ARG A 38 7.77 -17.06 -4.40
CA ARG A 38 8.34 -18.01 -5.37
C ARG A 38 7.38 -18.30 -6.54
N SER A 39 6.09 -18.03 -6.35
CA SER A 39 4.99 -18.22 -7.31
C SER A 39 4.18 -16.93 -7.47
N ARG A 40 4.85 -15.86 -7.90
CA ARG A 40 4.19 -14.57 -8.16
C ARG A 40 3.21 -14.76 -9.31
N THR A 41 1.93 -14.50 -9.09
CA THR A 41 0.99 -14.35 -10.19
C THR A 41 0.53 -12.90 -10.24
N CYS A 42 0.34 -12.38 -11.46
CA CYS A 42 -0.24 -11.06 -11.68
C CYS A 42 -1.61 -10.91 -10.98
N GLY A 43 -2.30 -12.02 -10.70
CA GLY A 43 -3.59 -12.04 -10.01
C GLY A 43 -3.57 -11.54 -8.57
N GLN A 44 -2.42 -11.38 -7.92
CA GLN A 44 -2.35 -10.72 -6.60
C GLN A 44 -2.21 -9.20 -6.67
N ILE A 45 -1.79 -8.65 -7.80
CA ILE A 45 -1.46 -7.23 -7.92
C ILE A 45 -2.74 -6.39 -7.75
N PHE A 46 -3.85 -6.77 -8.40
CA PHE A 46 -5.10 -6.02 -8.27
C PHE A 46 -5.63 -6.00 -6.83
N PRO A 47 -5.76 -7.14 -6.12
CA PRO A 47 -6.10 -7.15 -4.69
C PRO A 47 -5.21 -6.25 -3.81
N ILE A 48 -3.90 -6.26 -4.07
CA ILE A 48 -2.94 -5.43 -3.36
C ILE A 48 -3.20 -3.95 -3.64
N LEU A 49 -3.44 -3.57 -4.90
CA LEU A 49 -3.74 -2.20 -5.28
C LEU A 49 -5.03 -1.71 -4.64
N THR A 50 -6.11 -2.51 -4.65
CA THR A 50 -7.36 -2.17 -3.96
C THR A 50 -7.16 -1.93 -2.47
N LYS A 51 -6.33 -2.76 -1.81
CA LYS A 51 -6.02 -2.57 -0.39
C LYS A 51 -5.21 -1.29 -0.13
N LEU A 52 -4.26 -0.98 -1.01
CA LEU A 52 -3.46 0.25 -0.91
C LEU A 52 -4.32 1.50 -1.19
N GLU A 53 -5.27 1.43 -2.11
CA GLU A 53 -6.22 2.52 -2.38
C GLU A 53 -7.02 2.89 -1.13
N VAL A 54 -7.58 1.89 -0.45
CA VAL A 54 -8.33 2.09 0.80
C VAL A 54 -7.43 2.69 1.89
N HIS A 55 -6.20 2.21 2.01
CA HIS A 55 -5.24 2.67 3.02
C HIS A 55 -4.75 4.11 2.82
N PHE A 56 -4.51 4.50 1.58
CA PHE A 56 -4.08 5.86 1.25
C PHE A 56 -5.23 6.83 0.99
N LYS A 57 -6.49 6.38 1.15
CA LYS A 57 -7.63 7.28 1.14
C LYS A 57 -7.52 8.25 2.32
N LEU A 58 -7.81 9.52 2.05
CA LEU A 58 -7.85 10.56 3.07
C LEU A 58 -9.00 10.27 4.05
N ALA A 59 -8.70 10.41 5.33
CA ALA A 59 -9.63 10.25 6.44
C ALA A 59 -9.75 11.57 7.20
N GLU A 60 -10.86 11.79 7.92
CA GLU A 60 -11.10 13.05 8.65
C GLU A 60 -10.10 13.23 9.81
N GLU A 61 -9.62 12.12 10.37
CA GLU A 61 -8.63 12.06 11.44
C GLU A 61 -7.17 12.25 10.97
N ASP A 62 -6.93 12.37 9.67
CA ASP A 62 -5.57 12.55 9.15
C ASP A 62 -4.99 13.92 9.56
N THR A 63 -3.73 13.92 10.03
CA THR A 63 -2.99 15.16 10.22
C THR A 63 -2.65 15.79 8.85
N PRO A 64 -2.30 17.08 8.79
CA PRO A 64 -1.83 17.70 7.54
C PRO A 64 -0.61 16.97 6.96
N PHE A 65 0.24 16.40 7.81
CA PHE A 65 1.39 15.61 7.39
C PHE A 65 0.97 14.26 6.81
N THR A 66 0.10 13.49 7.50
CA THR A 66 -0.34 12.18 6.99
C THR A 66 -1.11 12.32 5.68
N SER A 67 -1.97 13.34 5.57
CA SER A 67 -2.71 13.68 4.34
C SER A 67 -1.75 13.91 3.16
N ALA A 68 -0.74 14.77 3.34
CA ALA A 68 0.23 15.08 2.30
C ALA A 68 1.03 13.85 1.85
N VAL A 69 1.42 12.98 2.80
CA VAL A 69 2.12 11.72 2.48
C VAL A 69 1.20 10.79 1.70
N LYS A 70 -0.04 10.57 2.16
CA LYS A 70 -1.02 9.70 1.49
C LYS A 70 -1.29 10.16 0.06
N GLU A 71 -1.57 11.46 -0.14
CA GLU A 71 -1.81 12.03 -1.47
C GLU A 71 -0.61 11.84 -2.40
N LYS A 72 0.60 12.11 -1.91
CA LYS A 72 1.81 12.01 -2.72
C LYS A 72 2.08 10.56 -3.13
N VAL A 73 2.04 9.63 -2.17
CA VAL A 73 2.31 8.21 -2.40
C VAL A 73 1.27 7.59 -3.31
N TRP A 74 -0.02 7.78 -3.01
CA TRP A 74 -1.08 7.26 -3.87
C TRP A 74 -1.09 7.92 -5.25
N GLY A 75 -0.85 9.23 -5.28
CA GLY A 75 -0.73 10.00 -6.52
C GLY A 75 0.36 9.49 -7.45
N ASP A 76 1.48 9.03 -6.91
CA ASP A 76 2.56 8.44 -7.70
C ASP A 76 2.30 6.97 -8.05
N LEU A 77 1.69 6.19 -7.14
CA LEU A 77 1.36 4.79 -7.37
C LEU A 77 0.28 4.63 -8.46
N LYS A 78 -0.80 5.40 -8.39
CA LYS A 78 -1.93 5.28 -9.33
C LYS A 78 -1.50 5.51 -10.78
N LYS A 79 -0.55 6.41 -11.04
CA LYS A 79 -0.06 6.72 -12.40
C LYS A 79 0.43 5.48 -13.15
N GLN A 80 0.96 4.49 -12.43
CA GLN A 80 1.49 3.26 -13.04
C GLN A 80 0.39 2.26 -13.42
N TYR A 81 -0.80 2.37 -12.82
CA TYR A 81 -1.88 1.39 -12.94
C TYR A 81 -3.18 1.99 -13.48
N LEU A 82 -3.22 3.27 -13.85
CA LEU A 82 -4.44 3.97 -14.28
C LEU A 82 -4.90 3.63 -15.70
N TYR A 83 -4.05 3.02 -16.53
CA TYR A 83 -4.42 2.65 -17.90
C TYR A 83 -5.47 1.54 -17.89
N GLU A 84 -6.56 1.73 -18.65
CA GLU A 84 -7.69 0.80 -18.70
C GLU A 84 -7.25 -0.61 -19.07
N ASP A 85 -6.36 -0.76 -20.05
CA ASP A 85 -5.81 -2.06 -20.46
C ASP A 85 -5.07 -2.78 -19.33
N ILE A 86 -4.34 -2.02 -18.49
CA ILE A 86 -3.64 -2.56 -17.32
C ILE A 86 -4.65 -2.98 -16.26
N GLN A 87 -5.67 -2.17 -15.99
CA GLN A 87 -6.74 -2.50 -15.04
C GLN A 87 -7.48 -3.78 -15.46
N ASN A 88 -7.88 -3.88 -16.72
CA ASN A 88 -8.58 -5.04 -17.27
C ASN A 88 -7.71 -6.30 -17.16
N PHE A 89 -6.45 -6.23 -17.58
CA PHE A 89 -5.52 -7.36 -17.46
C PHE A 89 -5.32 -7.81 -15.99
N LEU A 90 -5.16 -6.86 -15.07
CA LEU A 90 -4.97 -7.18 -13.66
C LEU A 90 -6.23 -7.78 -13.03
N GLN A 91 -7.42 -7.32 -13.43
CA GLN A 91 -8.69 -7.92 -13.01
C GLN A 91 -8.87 -9.33 -13.57
N GLU A 92 -8.64 -9.54 -14.88
CA GLU A 92 -8.71 -10.85 -15.52
C GLU A 92 -7.77 -11.86 -14.87
N THR A 93 -6.51 -11.48 -14.68
CA THR A 93 -5.51 -12.36 -14.04
C THR A 93 -5.87 -12.68 -12.58
N THR A 94 -6.56 -11.77 -11.89
CA THR A 94 -7.08 -12.00 -10.53
C THR A 94 -8.24 -13.00 -10.54
N LEU A 95 -9.18 -12.85 -11.47
CA LEU A 95 -10.32 -13.76 -11.63
C LEU A 95 -9.88 -15.18 -12.00
N MET A 96 -8.79 -15.29 -12.77
CA MET A 96 -8.21 -16.57 -13.16
C MET A 96 -7.34 -17.21 -12.07
N ASP A 97 -6.99 -16.47 -11.01
CA ASP A 97 -6.21 -17.01 -9.91
C ASP A 97 -7.08 -17.89 -8.99
N PRO A 98 -6.76 -19.19 -8.83
CA PRO A 98 -7.55 -20.09 -8.00
C PRO A 98 -7.69 -19.66 -6.54
N ARG A 99 -6.74 -18.86 -6.01
CA ARG A 99 -6.80 -18.32 -4.63
C ARG A 99 -7.99 -17.37 -4.42
N PHE A 100 -8.46 -16.78 -5.51
CA PHE A 100 -9.47 -15.73 -5.54
C PHE A 100 -10.82 -16.21 -6.10
N LYS A 101 -10.88 -17.45 -6.62
CA LYS A 101 -12.09 -18.05 -7.17
C LYS A 101 -13.22 -18.10 -6.14
N GLY A 102 -14.39 -17.56 -6.51
CA GLY A 102 -15.61 -17.61 -5.69
C GLY A 102 -15.66 -16.61 -4.53
N ARG A 103 -14.74 -15.63 -4.49
CA ARG A 103 -14.75 -14.54 -3.49
C ARG A 103 -15.07 -13.22 -4.17
N LEU A 104 -15.76 -12.32 -3.47
CA LEU A 104 -15.96 -10.96 -3.97
C LEU A 104 -14.64 -10.20 -3.91
N VAL A 105 -14.48 -9.19 -4.78
CA VAL A 105 -13.26 -8.35 -4.83
C VAL A 105 -12.92 -7.74 -3.46
N CYS A 106 -13.94 -7.45 -2.66
CA CYS A 106 -13.81 -6.90 -1.31
C CYS A 106 -13.25 -7.90 -0.28
N ASP A 107 -13.38 -9.22 -0.49
CA ASP A 107 -12.97 -10.26 0.46
C ASP A 107 -11.48 -10.63 0.35
N PHE A 108 -10.78 -10.10 -0.67
CA PHE A 108 -9.36 -10.40 -0.90
C PHE A 108 -8.42 -9.80 0.16
N ILE A 109 -8.90 -8.82 0.93
CA ILE A 109 -8.12 -8.00 1.87
C ILE A 109 -7.62 -8.80 3.10
N GLN A 110 -8.32 -9.87 3.50
CA GLN A 110 -8.00 -10.67 4.70
C GLN A 110 -6.98 -11.80 4.46
N ILE A 111 -6.87 -12.32 3.23
CA ILE A 111 -6.08 -13.53 2.95
C ILE A 111 -4.59 -13.23 2.82
N LEU A 112 -4.23 -12.10 2.19
CA LEU A 112 -2.83 -11.75 1.89
C LEU A 112 -1.95 -11.58 3.14
N PHE A 113 -2.55 -11.45 4.33
CA PHE A 113 -1.83 -11.22 5.58
C PHE A 113 -2.29 -12.10 6.76
N SER A 114 -3.19 -13.07 6.57
CA SER A 114 -3.61 -13.98 7.66
C SER A 114 -2.66 -15.15 7.92
N HIS A 115 -1.64 -15.35 7.08
CA HIS A 115 -0.69 -16.48 7.18
C HIS A 115 0.78 -16.06 7.25
N ARG A 116 1.08 -14.81 7.68
CA ARG A 116 2.44 -14.38 7.99
C ARG A 116 2.48 -13.49 9.22
#